data_AF-A0A5A7NNC7-F1
#
_entry.id   AF-A0A5A7NNC7-F1
#
_cell.length_a   1.000
_cell.length_b   1.000
_cell.length_c   1.000
_cell.angle_alpha   90.00
_cell.angle_beta   90.00
_cell.angle_gamma   90.00
#
_symmetry.space_group_name_H-M   'P 1'
#
loop_
_entity.id
_entity.type
_entity.pdbx_description
1 polymer ?
#
loop_
_entity_poly.entity_id
_entity_poly.type
_entity_poly.pdbx_seq_one_letter_code
_entity_poly.pdbx_strand_id
1 'polypeptide(L)' 'MTKAPAALPLSVLERLRADTPATGHRVHLDNAGASLMPAPVVDAIQRTVALEACVGGYVAHEAWRINWNEVTALWPA' A
#
# COMPACT_ATOMS: atom_id res chain seq x y z
N MET A 1 19.69 24.97 16.82
CA MET A 1 19.51 24.72 15.37
C MET A 1 19.99 23.32 15.08
N THR A 2 19.08 22.36 14.97
CA THR A 2 19.40 20.95 14.71
C THR A 2 19.89 20.79 13.26
N LYS A 3 20.98 20.05 13.07
CA LYS A 3 21.53 19.69 11.75
C LYS A 3 20.43 19.05 10.89
N ALA A 4 20.29 19.49 9.64
CA ALA A 4 19.38 18.85 8.69
C ALA A 4 19.70 17.34 8.60
N PRO A 5 18.69 16.47 8.57
CA PRO A 5 18.92 15.03 8.50
C PRO A 5 19.76 14.69 7.27
N ALA A 6 20.57 13.64 7.37
CA ALA A 6 21.34 13.14 6.24
C ALA A 6 20.40 12.79 5.09
N ALA A 7 20.73 13.24 3.87
CA ALA A 7 19.94 12.93 2.69
C ALA A 7 19.92 11.42 2.43
N LEU A 8 18.77 10.91 1.97
CA LEU A 8 18.67 9.53 1.49
C LEU A 8 19.58 9.34 0.26
N PRO A 9 20.15 8.14 0.07
CA PRO A 9 20.82 7.80 -1.18
C PRO A 9 19.87 8.01 -2.37
N LEU A 10 20.40 8.50 -3.51
CA LEU A 10 19.58 8.76 -4.71
C LEU A 10 18.80 7.51 -5.16
N SER A 11 19.42 6.33 -5.10
CA SER A 11 18.77 5.05 -5.44
C SER A 11 17.55 4.73 -4.58
N VAL A 12 17.57 5.12 -3.30
CA VAL A 12 16.42 4.95 -2.40
C VAL A 12 15.31 5.92 -2.77
N LEU A 13 15.65 7.18 -3.06
CA LEU A 13 14.69 8.20 -3.47
C LEU A 13 14.01 7.84 -4.80
N GLU A 14 14.77 7.36 -5.77
CA GLU A 14 14.27 6.90 -7.07
C GLU A 14 13.25 5.76 -6.90
N ARG A 15 13.56 4.77 -6.05
CA ARG A 15 12.63 3.69 -5.73
C ARG A 15 11.34 4.20 -5.08
N LEU A 16 11.44 5.09 -4.09
CA LEU A 16 10.27 5.66 -3.41
C LEU A 16 9.37 6.46 -4.37
N ARG A 17 9.96 7.17 -5.34
CA ARG A 17 9.21 7.86 -6.38
C ARG A 17 8.56 6.91 -7.39
N ALA A 18 9.26 5.84 -7.78
CA ALA A 18 8.69 4.79 -8.63
C ALA A 18 7.48 4.13 -7.95
N ASP A 19 7.57 3.86 -6.65
CA ASP A 19 6.46 3.32 -5.85
C ASP A 19 5.33 4.35 -5.64
N THR A 20 5.58 5.65 -5.82
CA THR A 20 4.61 6.74 -5.61
C THR A 20 4.34 7.49 -6.92
N PRO A 21 3.53 6.93 -7.84
CA PRO A 21 3.48 7.34 -9.25
C PRO A 21 3.10 8.80 -9.47
N ALA A 22 2.27 9.38 -8.59
CA ALA A 22 1.89 10.79 -8.69
C ALA A 22 3.10 11.75 -8.63
N THR A 23 4.23 11.34 -8.03
CA THR A 23 5.47 12.13 -8.02
C THR A 23 6.08 12.34 -9.41
N GLY A 24 5.78 11.48 -10.39
CA GLY A 24 6.21 11.63 -11.78
C GLY A 24 5.33 12.57 -12.61
N HIS A 25 4.18 13.01 -12.08
CA HIS A 25 3.19 13.78 -12.83
C HIS A 25 2.92 15.17 -12.24
N ARG A 26 3.31 15.41 -10.98
CA ARG A 26 3.11 16.70 -10.30
C ARG A 26 4.10 16.93 -9.17
N VAL A 27 4.28 18.21 -8.82
CA VAL A 27 4.96 18.62 -7.60
C VAL A 27 3.91 18.77 -6.50
N HIS A 28 3.93 17.86 -5.52
CA HIS A 28 2.94 17.78 -4.43
C HIS A 28 3.51 18.41 -3.15
N LEU A 29 3.06 19.62 -2.80
CA LEU A 29 3.56 20.40 -1.66
C LEU A 29 2.56 20.52 -0.50
N ASP A 30 1.41 19.87 -0.61
CA ASP A 30 0.28 19.83 0.32
C ASP A 30 0.27 18.55 1.19
N ASN A 31 1.45 17.91 1.37
CA ASN A 31 1.61 16.71 2.21
C ASN A 31 1.09 16.88 3.65
N ALA A 32 1.08 18.09 4.20
CA ALA A 32 0.56 18.35 5.54
C ALA A 32 -0.95 18.08 5.66
N GLY A 33 -1.70 18.21 4.56
CA GLY A 33 -3.11 17.84 4.52
C GLY A 33 -3.28 16.35 4.22
N ALA A 34 -2.61 15.86 3.18
CA ALA A 34 -2.55 14.44 2.87
C ALA A 34 -1.33 14.12 1.98
N SER A 35 -0.65 13.03 2.32
CA SER A 35 0.44 12.50 1.50
C SER A 35 -0.08 11.78 0.25
N LEU A 36 0.75 11.71 -0.79
CA LEU A 36 0.51 10.84 -1.94
C LEU A 36 0.54 9.37 -1.53
N MET A 37 -0.29 8.57 -2.19
CA MET A 37 -0.42 7.13 -1.92
C MET A 37 0.63 6.33 -2.72
N PRO A 38 1.50 5.55 -2.06
CA PRO A 38 2.33 4.57 -2.75
C PRO A 38 1.46 3.43 -3.31
N ALA A 39 1.87 2.87 -4.45
CA ALA A 39 1.28 1.70 -5.10
C ALA A 39 1.02 0.53 -4.13
N PRO A 40 1.95 0.09 -3.25
CA PRO A 40 1.67 -1.02 -2.34
C PRO A 40 0.52 -0.73 -1.36
N VAL A 41 0.27 0.54 -1.01
CA VAL A 41 -0.86 0.91 -0.15
C VAL A 41 -2.17 0.84 -0.93
N VAL A 42 -2.19 1.36 -2.16
CA VAL A 42 -3.36 1.29 -3.04
C VAL A 42 -3.74 -0.17 -3.32
N ASP A 43 -2.75 -1.01 -3.64
CA ASP A 43 -2.94 -2.43 -3.91
C ASP A 43 -3.53 -3.17 -2.71
N ALA A 44 -3.02 -2.91 -1.51
CA ALA A 44 -3.52 -3.53 -0.29
C ALA A 44 -4.99 -3.18 -0.04
N ILE A 45 -5.35 -1.88 -0.17
CA ILE A 45 -6.74 -1.42 0.01
C ILE A 45 -7.67 -2.10 -1.01
N GLN A 46 -7.28 -2.10 -2.29
CA GLN A 46 -8.09 -2.69 -3.35
C GLN A 46 -8.29 -4.19 -3.14
N ARG A 47 -7.24 -4.94 -2.78
CA ARG A 47 -7.34 -6.37 -2.49
C ARG A 47 -8.22 -6.65 -1.29
N THR A 48 -8.09 -5.87 -0.22
CA THR A 48 -8.93 -6.04 0.97
C THR A 48 -10.40 -5.84 0.64
N VAL A 49 -10.76 -4.72 0.00
CA VAL A 49 -12.17 -4.45 -0.34
C VAL A 49 -12.72 -5.49 -1.31
N ALA A 50 -11.94 -5.90 -2.32
CA ALA A 50 -12.34 -6.94 -3.24
C ALA A 50 -12.60 -8.27 -2.52
N LEU A 51 -11.75 -8.61 -1.55
CA LEU A 51 -11.92 -9.82 -0.78
C LEU A 51 -13.15 -9.77 0.14
N GLU A 52 -13.31 -8.69 0.90
CA GLU A 52 -14.46 -8.51 1.78
C GLU A 52 -15.78 -8.55 1.00
N ALA A 53 -15.81 -8.04 -0.23
CA ALA A 53 -16.97 -8.14 -1.10
C ALA A 53 -17.31 -9.59 -1.52
N CYS A 54 -16.30 -10.46 -1.64
CA CYS A 54 -16.49 -11.87 -2.02
C CYS A 54 -16.90 -12.76 -0.85
N VAL A 55 -16.27 -12.60 0.32
CA VAL A 55 -16.40 -13.57 1.44
C VAL A 55 -16.92 -12.95 2.75
N GLY A 56 -17.15 -11.64 2.78
CA GLY A 56 -17.47 -10.90 4.00
C GLY A 56 -16.25 -10.60 4.87
N GLY A 57 -16.35 -9.54 5.69
CA GLY A 57 -15.22 -8.99 6.45
C GLY A 57 -14.55 -9.95 7.43
N TYR A 58 -15.32 -10.81 8.11
CA TYR A 58 -14.78 -11.72 9.11
C TYR A 58 -13.88 -12.80 8.47
N VAL A 59 -14.37 -13.44 7.41
CA VAL A 59 -13.63 -14.48 6.68
C VAL A 59 -12.43 -13.85 5.97
N ALA A 60 -12.59 -12.66 5.38
CA ALA A 60 -11.50 -11.92 4.76
C ALA A 60 -10.36 -11.63 5.74
N HIS A 61 -10.67 -11.19 6.97
CA HIS A 61 -9.67 -10.92 8.00
C HIS A 61 -8.91 -12.20 8.41
N GLU A 62 -9.60 -13.34 8.58
CA GLU A 62 -8.93 -14.61 8.80
C GLU A 62 -8.05 -14.97 7.61
N ALA A 63 -8.53 -14.69 6.39
CA ALA A 63 -7.81 -14.96 5.16
C ALA A 63 -6.54 -14.13 4.93
N TRP A 64 -6.42 -12.98 5.59
CA TRP A 64 -5.18 -12.20 5.62
C TRP A 64 -4.20 -12.70 6.68
N ARG A 65 -4.72 -13.37 7.72
CA ARG A 65 -3.93 -13.91 8.82
C ARG A 65 -3.22 -15.22 8.43
N ILE A 66 -3.83 -15.99 7.53
CA ILE A 66 -3.26 -17.17 6.85
C ILE A 66 -2.98 -16.81 5.39
N ASN A 67 -2.14 -17.54 4.65
CA ASN A 67 -1.84 -17.15 3.26
C ASN A 67 -3.12 -17.28 2.42
N TRP A 68 -3.44 -16.31 1.54
CA TRP A 68 -4.65 -16.31 0.70
C TRP A 68 -4.90 -17.65 -0.01
N ASN A 69 -3.83 -18.27 -0.51
CA ASN A 69 -3.88 -19.57 -1.18
C ASN A 69 -4.34 -20.71 -0.25
N GLU A 70 -4.07 -20.61 1.05
CA GLU A 70 -4.50 -21.59 2.06
C GLU A 70 -5.99 -21.44 2.40
N VAL A 71 -6.55 -20.24 2.22
CA VAL A 71 -7.94 -19.94 2.56
C VAL A 71 -8.88 -20.38 1.46
N THR A 72 -8.49 -20.20 0.20
CA THR A 72 -9.23 -20.73 -0.95
C THR A 72 -9.40 -22.25 -0.89
N ALA A 73 -8.53 -22.97 -0.16
CA ALA A 73 -8.65 -24.41 0.04
C ALA A 73 -9.66 -24.80 1.14
N LEU A 74 -10.02 -23.86 2.02
CA LEU A 74 -10.97 -24.08 3.12
C LEU A 74 -12.43 -23.80 2.74
N TRP A 75 -12.68 -23.28 1.54
CA TRP A 75 -14.02 -23.02 1.04
C TRP A 75 -14.23 -23.62 -0.36
N PRO A 76 -15.03 -24.69 -0.51
CA PRO A 76 -15.44 -25.14 -1.82
C PRO A 76 -16.51 -24.19 -2.40
N ALA A 77 -16.47 -24.00 -3.71
CA ALA A 77 -17.50 -23.29 -4.47
C ALA A 77 -18.91 -23.82 -4.17
#